data_AF-A0A7R9QBK1-F1
#
_entry.id   AF-A0A7R9QBK1-F1
#
_cell.length_a   1.000
_cell.length_b   1.000
_cell.length_c   1.000
_cell.angle_alpha   90.00
_cell.angle_beta   90.00
_cell.angle_gamma   90.00
#
_symmetry.space_group_name_H-M   'P 1'
#
loop_
_entity.id
_entity.type
_entity.pdbx_description
1 polymer ?
#
loop_
_entity_poly.entity_id
_entity_poly.type
_entity_poly.pdbx_seq_one_letter_code
_entity_poly.pdbx_strand_id
1 'polypeptide(L)'
;MVPPWHRLRRAHRCRARLEVPKDAANSAWICNGSQLTHPVIRPTVTEILNNLVKYHGHDTPILAYREVLSAKKSMATNGKCGQLDNKPMRRLRLGDYKWLTYGRVDSITTSLARGLAANGANFGDKILILSETRVEWFLWAQAVAKLGACIVTLSPNLGDEGLAYGINQTEIKLMIVSGNCVPKIRSLISQIPTVRTVIYIDRNHFQLETDPKCSLGDQITGFPDTIQVLSMREVELKGVHRSDIALQTPESDDPFVIIYTSGSTGAPKAAVATHRQMVNGSANSLLSLFKDIIADGTRSHTYVAFLPLCHVFELTIEFFLYY
;
A
#
# COMPACT_ATOMS: atom_id res chain seq x y z
N MET A 1 -22.71 -25.81 -25.02
CA MET A 1 -22.08 -24.48 -24.82
C MET A 1 -23.17 -23.45 -24.56
N VAL A 2 -23.07 -22.62 -23.51
CA VAL A 2 -24.11 -21.59 -23.22
C VAL A 2 -24.03 -20.47 -24.27
N PRO A 3 -25.14 -20.12 -24.95
CA PRO A 3 -25.13 -19.10 -25.99
C PRO A 3 -24.69 -17.71 -25.47
N PRO A 4 -24.01 -16.89 -26.29
CA PRO A 4 -23.48 -15.59 -25.87
C PRO A 4 -24.53 -14.64 -25.29
N TRP A 5 -25.75 -14.63 -25.83
CA TRP A 5 -26.85 -13.76 -25.36
C TRP A 5 -27.37 -14.14 -23.97
N HIS A 6 -27.24 -15.42 -23.55
CA HIS A 6 -27.54 -15.83 -22.18
C HIS A 6 -26.46 -15.38 -21.19
N ARG A 7 -25.19 -15.31 -21.61
CA ARG A 7 -24.11 -14.72 -20.79
C ARG A 7 -24.29 -13.22 -20.62
N LEU A 8 -24.66 -12.51 -21.70
CA LEU A 8 -24.99 -11.08 -21.67
C LEU A 8 -26.16 -10.77 -20.73
N ARG A 9 -27.28 -11.53 -20.82
CA ARG A 9 -28.39 -11.38 -19.85
C ARG A 9 -27.99 -11.65 -18.41
N ARG A 10 -27.01 -12.53 -18.16
CA ARG A 10 -26.44 -12.79 -16.82
C ARG A 10 -25.42 -11.74 -16.37
N ALA A 11 -24.82 -10.99 -17.29
CA ALA A 11 -23.84 -9.94 -16.98
C ALA A 11 -24.52 -8.70 -16.38
N HIS A 12 -25.78 -8.43 -16.74
CA HIS A 12 -26.57 -7.32 -16.20
C HIS A 12 -27.23 -7.60 -14.84
N ARG A 13 -27.04 -8.79 -14.25
CA ARG A 13 -27.56 -9.07 -12.91
C ARG A 13 -26.60 -8.52 -11.87
N CYS A 14 -27.07 -7.64 -10.99
CA CYS A 14 -26.35 -7.31 -9.77
C CYS A 14 -26.10 -8.62 -9.01
N ARG A 15 -24.83 -8.94 -8.75
CA ARG A 15 -24.43 -10.18 -8.08
C ARG A 15 -24.22 -10.03 -6.58
N ALA A 16 -24.39 -8.82 -6.06
CA ALA A 16 -24.23 -8.51 -4.66
C ALA A 16 -25.52 -7.88 -4.10
N ARG A 17 -25.77 -8.10 -2.81
CA ARG A 17 -26.87 -7.49 -2.05
C ARG A 17 -26.37 -7.15 -0.65
N LEU A 18 -27.06 -6.24 0.02
CA LEU A 18 -26.93 -6.09 1.47
C LEU A 18 -27.49 -7.35 2.15
N GLU A 19 -26.77 -7.88 3.14
CA GLU A 19 -27.26 -8.96 4.00
C GLU A 19 -28.53 -8.56 4.76
N VAL A 20 -28.54 -7.35 5.33
CA VAL A 20 -29.67 -6.71 6.00
C VAL A 20 -30.10 -5.48 5.20
N PRO A 21 -31.06 -5.60 4.26
CA PRO A 21 -31.41 -4.53 3.32
C PRO A 21 -31.90 -3.23 3.96
N LYS A 22 -32.49 -3.31 5.16
CA LYS A 22 -33.04 -2.15 5.89
C LYS A 22 -32.00 -1.39 6.71
N ASP A 23 -30.78 -1.92 6.81
CA ASP A 23 -29.70 -1.36 7.60
C ASP A 23 -28.45 -1.18 6.72
N ALA A 24 -28.55 -0.30 5.72
CA ALA A 24 -27.45 -0.07 4.79
C ALA A 24 -26.18 0.43 5.47
N ALA A 25 -26.29 1.08 6.63
CA ALA A 25 -25.14 1.56 7.38
C ALA A 25 -24.38 0.41 8.04
N ASN A 26 -25.06 -0.59 8.59
CA ASN A 26 -24.41 -1.68 9.34
C ASN A 26 -24.28 -2.98 8.55
N SER A 27 -25.04 -3.15 7.47
CA SER A 27 -25.04 -4.36 6.66
C SER A 27 -23.81 -4.47 5.76
N ALA A 28 -23.19 -5.64 5.74
CA ALA A 28 -22.19 -5.98 4.75
C ALA A 28 -22.83 -6.31 3.39
N TRP A 29 -22.03 -6.15 2.33
CA TRP A 29 -22.35 -6.61 0.98
C TRP A 29 -21.93 -8.07 0.82
N ILE A 30 -22.85 -8.91 0.36
CA ILE A 30 -22.65 -10.34 0.14
C ILE A 30 -23.01 -10.72 -1.29
N CYS A 31 -22.37 -11.77 -1.80
CA CYS A 31 -22.78 -12.38 -3.07
C CYS A 31 -24.21 -12.93 -2.97
N ASN A 32 -24.97 -12.88 -4.06
CA ASN A 32 -26.28 -13.49 -4.11
C ASN A 32 -26.17 -15.01 -3.89
N GLY A 33 -26.90 -15.52 -2.90
CA GLY A 33 -26.87 -16.94 -2.51
C GLY A 33 -25.82 -17.29 -1.46
N SER A 34 -24.99 -16.36 -1.00
CA SER A 34 -24.17 -16.54 0.20
C SER A 34 -24.83 -15.93 1.44
N GLN A 35 -24.34 -16.29 2.62
CA GLN A 35 -24.62 -15.66 3.90
C GLN A 35 -23.28 -15.40 4.59
N LEU A 36 -23.18 -14.36 5.42
CA LEU A 36 -22.01 -14.22 6.28
C LEU A 36 -22.04 -15.30 7.35
N THR A 37 -20.91 -15.96 7.55
CA THR A 37 -20.73 -16.99 8.59
C THR A 37 -20.15 -16.42 9.88
N HIS A 38 -19.82 -15.13 9.89
CA HIS A 38 -19.13 -14.42 10.99
C HIS A 38 -19.68 -12.99 11.13
N PRO A 39 -19.61 -12.40 12.34
CA PRO A 39 -20.09 -11.05 12.57
C PRO A 39 -19.21 -10.00 11.88
N VAL A 40 -19.85 -8.90 11.44
CA VAL A 40 -19.12 -7.71 10.95
C VAL A 40 -18.55 -6.96 12.14
N ILE A 41 -17.22 -6.85 12.20
CA ILE A 41 -16.53 -6.07 13.23
C ILE A 41 -16.29 -4.63 12.74
N ARG A 42 -16.09 -3.70 13.66
CA ARG A 42 -15.93 -2.26 13.34
C ARG A 42 -14.65 -1.59 13.82
N PRO A 43 -13.52 -2.28 14.08
CA PRO A 43 -12.31 -1.56 14.38
C PRO A 43 -11.77 -0.92 13.09
N THR A 44 -11.04 0.17 13.26
CA THR A 44 -10.19 0.71 12.21
C THR A 44 -8.93 -0.13 12.07
N VAL A 45 -8.28 0.02 10.92
CA VAL A 45 -6.94 -0.56 10.67
C VAL A 45 -5.95 -0.16 11.79
N THR A 46 -6.01 1.09 12.23
CA THR A 46 -5.16 1.63 13.31
C THR A 46 -5.46 0.98 14.65
N GLU A 47 -6.73 0.77 14.99
CA GLU A 47 -7.11 0.08 16.23
C GLU A 47 -6.66 -1.38 16.23
N ILE A 48 -6.77 -2.07 15.09
CA ILE A 48 -6.24 -3.44 14.96
C ILE A 48 -4.73 -3.44 15.23
N LEU A 49 -3.94 -2.58 14.58
CA LEU A 49 -2.50 -2.46 14.82
C LEU A 49 -2.17 -2.24 16.30
N ASN A 50 -2.85 -1.30 16.95
CA ASN A 50 -2.63 -1.00 18.37
C ASN A 50 -2.96 -2.20 19.28
N ASN A 51 -3.99 -2.98 18.93
CA ASN A 51 -4.37 -4.18 19.69
C ASN A 51 -3.37 -5.32 19.50
N LEU A 52 -2.81 -5.46 18.29
CA LEU A 52 -1.79 -6.49 17.99
C LEU A 52 -0.49 -6.26 18.75
N VAL A 53 -0.04 -5.01 18.85
CA VAL A 53 1.15 -4.66 19.65
C VAL A 53 0.95 -5.04 21.12
N LYS A 54 -0.26 -4.81 21.67
CA LYS A 54 -0.61 -5.19 23.04
C LYS A 54 -0.69 -6.71 23.21
N TYR A 55 -1.23 -7.43 22.23
CA TYR A 55 -1.46 -8.87 22.29
C TYR A 55 -0.17 -9.68 22.11
N HIS A 56 0.62 -9.37 21.08
CA HIS A 56 1.85 -10.09 20.75
C HIS A 56 3.08 -9.58 21.51
N GLY A 57 3.03 -8.36 22.06
CA GLY A 57 4.17 -7.71 22.69
C GLY A 57 5.13 -7.04 21.70
N HIS A 58 5.93 -6.10 22.20
CA HIS A 58 6.77 -5.22 21.39
C HIS A 58 7.90 -5.93 20.64
N ASP A 59 8.43 -7.03 21.18
CA ASP A 59 9.63 -7.70 20.67
C ASP A 59 9.34 -8.82 19.67
N THR A 60 8.06 -9.12 19.44
CA THR A 60 7.64 -10.20 18.53
C THR A 60 7.88 -9.79 17.06
N PRO A 61 8.66 -10.57 16.28
CA PRO A 61 8.87 -10.33 14.85
C PRO A 61 7.56 -10.43 14.06
N ILE A 62 7.36 -9.52 13.09
CA ILE A 62 6.14 -9.51 12.28
C ILE A 62 6.38 -9.25 10.79
N LEU A 63 7.31 -8.36 10.44
CA LEU A 63 7.50 -7.93 9.05
C LEU A 63 8.96 -8.07 8.66
N ALA A 64 9.24 -8.82 7.59
CA ALA A 64 10.60 -9.07 7.14
C ALA A 64 10.91 -8.37 5.81
N TYR A 65 12.16 -7.98 5.63
CA TYR A 65 12.67 -7.50 4.35
C TYR A 65 14.09 -8.02 4.12
N ARG A 66 14.55 -7.91 2.88
CA ARG A 66 15.93 -8.24 2.50
C ARG A 66 16.56 -7.04 1.85
N GLU A 67 17.77 -6.71 2.27
CA GLU A 67 18.53 -5.63 1.66
C GLU A 67 19.05 -6.03 0.29
N VAL A 68 19.04 -5.08 -0.64
CA VAL A 68 19.64 -5.26 -1.96
C VAL A 68 21.13 -4.93 -1.86
N LEU A 69 21.97 -5.96 -1.75
CA LEU A 69 23.42 -5.81 -1.66
C LEU A 69 24.07 -5.42 -2.99
N SER A 70 23.50 -5.88 -4.12
CA SER A 70 23.90 -5.42 -5.45
C SER A 70 22.85 -5.77 -6.49
N ALA A 71 22.80 -5.01 -7.58
CA ALA A 71 22.00 -5.29 -8.75
C ALA A 71 22.89 -5.31 -10.00
N LYS A 72 22.96 -6.46 -10.69
CA LYS A 72 23.72 -6.60 -11.94
C LYS A 72 22.76 -6.87 -13.09
N LYS A 73 23.01 -6.33 -14.27
CA LYS A 73 22.27 -6.72 -15.48
C LYS A 73 22.50 -8.22 -15.72
N SER A 74 21.42 -8.97 -15.94
CA SER A 74 21.52 -10.38 -16.28
C SER A 74 22.06 -10.48 -17.69
N MET A 75 23.31 -10.91 -17.84
CA MET A 75 23.95 -11.08 -19.14
C MET A 75 23.72 -12.51 -19.60
N ALA A 76 23.16 -12.69 -20.80
CA ALA A 76 23.13 -13.99 -21.46
C ALA A 76 24.54 -14.38 -21.92
N THR A 77 24.75 -15.66 -22.22
CA THR A 77 26.05 -16.21 -22.65
C THR A 77 26.62 -15.57 -23.92
N ASN A 78 25.77 -14.91 -24.72
CA ASN A 78 26.14 -14.16 -25.92
C ASN A 78 26.52 -12.69 -25.66
N GLY A 79 26.66 -12.27 -24.40
CA GLY A 79 27.00 -10.89 -24.04
C GLY A 79 25.85 -9.88 -24.19
N LYS A 80 24.63 -10.31 -24.53
CA LYS A 80 23.44 -9.44 -24.52
C LYS A 80 22.74 -9.52 -23.15
N CYS A 81 22.23 -8.39 -22.66
CA CYS A 81 21.41 -8.40 -21.45
C CYS A 81 20.11 -9.16 -21.73
N GLY A 82 19.78 -10.18 -20.92
CA GLY A 82 18.49 -10.85 -20.97
C GLY A 82 17.38 -9.83 -20.77
N GLN A 83 16.36 -9.86 -21.63
CA GLN A 83 15.23 -8.95 -21.57
C GLN A 83 13.96 -9.74 -21.31
N LEU A 84 13.08 -9.20 -20.47
CA LEU A 84 11.70 -9.64 -20.31
C LEU A 84 10.84 -8.43 -20.64
N ASP A 85 9.94 -8.57 -21.62
CA ASP A 85 9.08 -7.48 -22.12
C ASP A 85 9.85 -6.19 -22.47
N ASN A 86 10.97 -6.33 -23.21
CA ASN A 86 11.90 -5.25 -23.58
C ASN A 86 12.56 -4.51 -22.40
N LYS A 87 12.39 -4.99 -21.16
CA LYS A 87 13.07 -4.45 -19.98
C LYS A 87 14.29 -5.31 -19.64
N PRO A 88 15.46 -4.69 -19.37
CA PRO A 88 16.65 -5.44 -19.00
C PRO A 88 16.43 -6.17 -17.67
N MET A 89 16.57 -7.49 -17.68
CA MET A 89 16.51 -8.29 -16.47
C MET A 89 17.71 -7.94 -15.58
N ARG A 90 17.44 -7.80 -14.29
CA ARG A 90 18.47 -7.56 -13.28
C ARG A 90 18.51 -8.76 -12.33
N ARG A 91 19.72 -9.25 -12.07
CA ARG A 91 19.98 -10.21 -11.01
C ARG A 91 20.28 -9.42 -9.74
N LEU A 92 19.43 -9.58 -8.74
CA LEU A 92 19.63 -8.99 -7.41
C LEU A 92 20.41 -9.97 -6.55
N ARG A 93 21.43 -9.47 -5.85
CA ARG A 93 22.02 -10.15 -4.71
C ARG A 93 21.37 -9.57 -3.46
N LEU A 94 20.60 -10.39 -2.78
CA LEU A 94 19.88 -10.01 -1.56
C LEU A 94 20.66 -10.48 -0.33
N GLY A 95 20.64 -9.68 0.74
CA GLY A 95 21.18 -10.06 2.04
C GLY A 95 20.28 -11.05 2.79
N ASP A 96 20.55 -11.24 4.07
CA ASP A 96 19.70 -12.04 4.94
C ASP A 96 18.38 -11.34 5.26
N TYR A 97 17.41 -12.10 5.75
CA TYR A 97 16.15 -11.54 6.23
C TYR A 97 16.39 -10.72 7.50
N LYS A 98 15.93 -9.47 7.46
CA LYS A 98 15.87 -8.57 8.61
C LYS A 98 14.42 -8.44 9.03
N TRP A 99 14.16 -8.68 10.30
CA TRP A 99 12.81 -8.67 10.87
C TRP A 99 12.57 -7.40 11.67
N LEU A 100 11.44 -6.77 11.42
CA LEU A 100 10.86 -5.73 12.23
C LEU A 100 9.91 -6.37 13.24
N THR A 101 9.99 -5.92 14.48
CA THR A 101 9.07 -6.32 15.54
C THR A 101 7.81 -5.44 15.53
N TYR A 102 6.74 -5.90 16.17
CA TYR A 102 5.52 -5.09 16.35
C TYR A 102 5.80 -3.72 16.94
N GLY A 103 6.61 -3.64 18.00
CA GLY A 103 6.99 -2.37 18.63
C GLY A 103 7.78 -1.47 17.69
N ARG A 104 8.64 -2.04 16.83
CA ARG A 104 9.41 -1.27 15.85
C ARG A 104 8.52 -0.74 14.74
N VAL A 105 7.57 -1.55 14.24
CA VAL A 105 6.58 -1.12 13.25
C VAL A 105 5.72 0.02 13.81
N ASP A 106 5.20 -0.13 15.03
CA ASP A 106 4.40 0.92 15.68
C ASP A 106 5.16 2.23 15.85
N SER A 107 6.42 2.17 16.30
CA SER A 107 7.29 3.33 16.45
C SER A 107 7.58 4.04 15.13
N ILE A 108 7.94 3.29 14.07
CA ILE A 108 8.22 3.85 12.74
C ILE A 108 6.95 4.49 12.17
N THR A 109 5.83 3.77 12.17
CA THR A 109 4.58 4.23 11.55
C THR A 109 3.99 5.45 12.28
N THR A 110 4.12 5.50 13.61
CA THR A 110 3.74 6.68 14.40
C THR A 110 4.63 7.88 14.08
N SER A 111 5.94 7.67 13.93
CA SER A 111 6.87 8.73 13.53
C SER A 111 6.58 9.22 12.12
N LEU A 112 6.34 8.32 11.16
CA LEU A 112 5.95 8.69 9.80
C LEU A 112 4.63 9.47 9.76
N ALA A 113 3.62 9.06 10.52
CA ALA A 113 2.34 9.75 10.60
C ALA A 113 2.49 11.21 11.11
N ARG A 114 3.26 11.40 12.19
CA ARG A 114 3.61 12.74 12.69
C ARG A 114 4.47 13.51 11.70
N GLY A 115 5.36 12.82 10.99
CA GLY A 115 6.18 13.39 9.93
C GLY A 115 5.33 13.93 8.77
N LEU A 116 4.31 13.18 8.34
CA LEU A 116 3.35 13.63 7.34
C LEU A 116 2.60 14.87 7.82
N ALA A 117 2.09 14.84 9.06
CA ALA A 117 1.41 15.99 9.67
C ALA A 117 2.31 17.23 9.74
N ALA A 118 3.56 17.05 10.17
CA ALA A 118 4.56 18.10 10.22
C ALA A 118 4.96 18.64 8.83
N ASN A 119 4.63 17.94 7.74
CA ASN A 119 4.82 18.36 6.36
C ASN A 119 3.50 18.72 5.67
N GLY A 120 2.46 19.03 6.45
CA GLY A 120 1.23 19.67 5.97
C GLY A 120 0.10 18.73 5.57
N ALA A 121 0.23 17.42 5.78
CA ALA A 121 -0.88 16.49 5.62
C ALA A 121 -1.82 16.54 6.83
N ASN A 122 -3.12 16.36 6.60
CA ASN A 122 -4.16 16.45 7.62
C ASN A 122 -5.04 15.21 7.63
N PHE A 123 -5.86 15.09 8.67
CA PHE A 123 -6.95 14.12 8.72
C PHE A 123 -7.85 14.28 7.48
N GLY A 124 -8.22 13.17 6.86
CA GLY A 124 -9.06 13.14 5.65
C GLY A 124 -8.36 13.51 4.34
N ASP A 125 -7.08 13.90 4.36
CA ASP A 125 -6.32 14.15 3.13
C ASP A 125 -6.13 12.85 2.32
N LYS A 126 -5.97 13.00 1.01
CA LYS A 126 -5.64 11.89 0.10
C LYS A 126 -4.14 11.86 -0.16
N ILE A 127 -3.50 10.75 0.17
CA ILE A 127 -2.05 10.55 0.02
C ILE A 127 -1.80 9.42 -0.95
N LEU A 128 -1.13 9.71 -2.07
CA LEU A 128 -0.78 8.68 -3.05
C LEU A 128 0.42 7.86 -2.56
N ILE A 129 0.33 6.54 -2.60
CA ILE A 129 1.47 5.63 -2.52
C ILE A 129 1.67 4.97 -3.90
N LEU A 130 2.75 5.37 -4.58
CA LEU A 130 3.18 4.83 -5.87
C LEU A 130 4.52 4.11 -5.72
N SER A 131 4.46 2.82 -5.40
CA SER A 131 5.64 1.99 -5.18
C SER A 131 5.34 0.54 -5.55
N GLU A 132 6.37 -0.19 -5.95
CA GLU A 132 6.37 -1.65 -5.98
C GLU A 132 6.20 -2.22 -4.56
N THR A 133 5.84 -3.51 -4.47
CA THR A 133 5.71 -4.23 -3.19
C THR A 133 7.02 -4.22 -2.42
N ARG A 134 6.97 -3.66 -1.21
CA ARG A 134 8.11 -3.54 -0.30
C ARG A 134 7.62 -3.23 1.11
N VAL A 135 8.45 -3.49 2.10
CA VAL A 135 8.16 -3.25 3.52
C VAL A 135 7.75 -1.79 3.80
N GLU A 136 8.38 -0.83 3.13
CA GLU A 136 8.07 0.59 3.30
C GLU A 136 6.67 0.95 2.81
N TRP A 137 6.14 0.24 1.81
CA TRP A 137 4.77 0.43 1.35
C TRP A 137 3.79 0.14 2.49
N PHE A 138 3.97 -1.00 3.17
CA PHE A 138 3.13 -1.39 4.30
C PHE A 138 3.25 -0.41 5.47
N LEU A 139 4.47 0.04 5.78
CA LEU A 139 4.70 1.05 6.82
C LEU A 139 4.02 2.38 6.49
N TRP A 140 4.07 2.82 5.24
CA TRP A 140 3.35 4.02 4.81
C TRP A 140 1.84 3.84 4.89
N ALA A 141 1.30 2.67 4.52
CA ALA A 141 -0.12 2.40 4.65
C ALA A 141 -0.59 2.52 6.12
N GLN A 142 0.17 1.95 7.05
CA GLN A 142 -0.11 2.06 8.49
C GLN A 142 0.05 3.50 9.01
N ALA A 143 1.05 4.24 8.52
CA ALA A 143 1.27 5.64 8.89
C ALA A 143 0.15 6.57 8.40
N VAL A 144 -0.29 6.39 7.15
CA VAL A 144 -1.41 7.13 6.56
C VAL A 144 -2.71 6.81 7.31
N ALA A 145 -2.93 5.55 7.69
CA ALA A 145 -4.05 5.14 8.54
C ALA A 145 -4.01 5.83 9.92
N LYS A 146 -2.84 5.83 10.59
CA LYS A 146 -2.63 6.50 11.88
C LYS A 146 -2.86 8.01 11.80
N LEU A 147 -2.58 8.64 10.66
CA LEU A 147 -2.89 10.05 10.42
C LEU A 147 -4.40 10.31 10.25
N GLY A 148 -5.19 9.27 9.95
CA GLY A 148 -6.59 9.40 9.54
C GLY A 148 -6.75 9.91 8.12
N ALA A 149 -5.72 9.76 7.29
CA ALA A 149 -5.73 10.11 5.87
C ALA A 149 -6.12 8.90 5.00
N CYS A 150 -6.57 9.17 3.78
CA CYS A 150 -6.97 8.15 2.82
C CYS A 150 -5.83 7.82 1.86
N ILE A 151 -5.48 6.55 1.74
CA ILE A 151 -4.48 6.08 0.79
C ILE A 151 -5.09 6.15 -0.61
N VAL A 152 -4.36 6.70 -1.58
CA VAL A 152 -4.62 6.46 -3.00
C VAL A 152 -3.51 5.57 -3.52
N THR A 153 -3.82 4.54 -4.29
CA THR A 153 -2.79 3.70 -4.90
C THR A 153 -3.09 3.41 -6.36
N LEU A 154 -2.02 3.49 -7.16
CA LEU A 154 -1.99 3.25 -8.59
C LEU A 154 -0.85 2.26 -8.86
N SER A 155 -0.99 1.45 -9.91
CA SER A 155 0.09 0.55 -10.31
C SER A 155 1.30 1.35 -10.82
N PRO A 156 2.53 1.09 -10.33
CA PRO A 156 3.75 1.65 -10.92
C PRO A 156 3.90 1.37 -12.43
N ASN A 157 3.30 0.26 -12.88
CA ASN A 157 3.29 -0.16 -14.28
C ASN A 157 2.20 0.49 -15.13
N LEU A 158 1.30 1.29 -14.53
CA LEU A 158 0.27 2.02 -15.28
C LEU A 158 0.90 3.04 -16.23
N GLY A 159 0.32 3.21 -17.42
CA GLY A 159 0.78 4.22 -18.38
C GLY A 159 0.69 5.64 -17.84
N ASP A 160 1.49 6.54 -18.41
CA ASP A 160 1.65 7.93 -18.00
C ASP A 160 0.32 8.70 -17.94
N GLU A 161 -0.51 8.56 -18.98
CA GLU A 161 -1.85 9.16 -19.03
C GLU A 161 -2.76 8.64 -17.91
N GLY A 162 -2.68 7.33 -17.62
CA GLY A 162 -3.47 6.71 -16.55
C GLY A 162 -3.04 7.18 -15.15
N LEU A 163 -1.73 7.38 -14.95
CA LEU A 163 -1.20 7.95 -13.71
C LEU A 163 -1.65 9.41 -13.55
N ALA A 164 -1.43 10.25 -14.57
CA ALA A 164 -1.84 11.65 -14.54
C ALA A 164 -3.35 11.78 -14.29
N TYR A 165 -4.16 10.96 -14.96
CA TYR A 165 -5.61 10.89 -14.75
C TYR A 165 -5.95 10.57 -13.29
N GLY A 166 -5.40 9.50 -12.72
CA GLY A 166 -5.70 9.10 -11.35
C GLY A 166 -5.25 10.13 -10.30
N ILE A 167 -4.06 10.72 -10.51
CA ILE A 167 -3.50 11.77 -9.66
C ILE A 167 -4.39 13.02 -9.67
N ASN A 168 -4.83 13.45 -10.86
CA ASN A 168 -5.68 14.64 -11.00
C ASN A 168 -7.10 14.39 -10.49
N GLN A 169 -7.69 13.24 -10.79
CA GLN A 169 -9.03 12.87 -10.31
C GLN A 169 -9.10 12.83 -8.78
N THR A 170 -7.99 12.48 -8.12
CA THR A 170 -7.88 12.48 -6.66
C THR A 170 -7.22 13.73 -6.10
N GLU A 171 -6.95 14.75 -6.92
CA GLU A 171 -6.39 16.05 -6.47
C GLU A 171 -5.21 15.89 -5.51
N ILE A 172 -4.31 14.94 -5.77
CA ILE A 172 -3.22 14.61 -4.85
C ILE A 172 -2.33 15.83 -4.65
N LYS A 173 -2.10 16.18 -3.38
CA LYS A 173 -1.17 17.24 -2.96
C LYS A 173 0.16 16.68 -2.49
N LEU A 174 0.13 15.53 -1.82
CA LEU A 174 1.29 14.85 -1.27
C LEU A 174 1.30 13.40 -1.75
N MET A 175 2.46 12.96 -2.26
CA MET A 175 2.65 11.59 -2.71
C MET A 175 3.93 10.97 -2.16
N ILE A 176 3.88 9.67 -1.97
CA ILE A 176 4.98 8.80 -1.57
C ILE A 176 5.32 7.93 -2.77
N VAL A 177 6.59 7.98 -3.22
CA VAL A 177 7.03 7.34 -4.45
C VAL A 177 8.24 6.45 -4.19
N SER A 178 8.30 5.27 -4.79
CA SER A 178 9.55 4.50 -4.77
C SER A 178 10.62 5.24 -5.57
N GLY A 179 11.89 5.03 -5.23
CA GLY A 179 13.00 5.58 -6.00
C GLY A 179 12.95 5.26 -7.50
N ASN A 180 12.35 4.13 -7.90
CA ASN A 180 12.19 3.78 -9.32
C ASN A 180 11.09 4.60 -10.02
N CYS A 181 10.12 5.11 -9.27
CA CYS A 181 9.02 5.92 -9.78
C CYS A 181 9.36 7.41 -9.87
N VAL A 182 10.43 7.88 -9.19
CA VAL A 182 10.83 9.30 -9.16
C VAL A 182 11.02 9.90 -10.56
N PRO A 183 11.79 9.30 -11.49
CA PRO A 183 11.99 9.90 -12.81
C PRO A 183 10.70 10.06 -13.61
N LYS A 184 9.77 9.10 -13.44
CA LYS A 184 8.47 9.08 -14.10
C LYS A 184 7.55 10.18 -13.55
N ILE A 185 7.51 10.34 -12.24
CA ILE A 185 6.74 11.43 -11.62
C ILE A 185 7.31 12.80 -11.99
N ARG A 186 8.64 12.93 -12.03
CA ARG A 186 9.30 14.16 -12.49
C ARG A 186 8.92 14.52 -13.92
N SER A 187 8.89 13.56 -14.84
CA SER A 187 8.47 13.83 -16.23
C SER A 187 6.98 14.18 -16.37
N LEU A 188 6.15 13.75 -15.41
CA LEU A 188 4.71 14.02 -15.41
C LEU A 188 4.31 15.28 -14.63
N ILE A 189 5.25 15.94 -13.94
CA ILE A 189 4.93 16.99 -12.96
C ILE A 189 4.10 18.14 -13.54
N SER A 190 4.31 18.50 -14.81
CA SER A 190 3.53 19.53 -15.52
C SER A 190 2.08 19.14 -15.80
N GLN A 191 1.77 17.83 -15.79
CA GLN A 191 0.43 17.29 -16.01
C GLN A 191 -0.35 17.07 -14.70
N ILE A 192 0.31 17.22 -13.54
CA ILE A 192 -0.26 16.95 -12.20
C ILE A 192 -0.15 18.18 -11.27
N PRO A 193 -0.81 19.30 -11.63
CA PRO A 193 -0.55 20.62 -11.02
C PRO A 193 -0.93 20.75 -9.54
N THR A 194 -1.71 19.81 -8.99
CA THR A 194 -2.11 19.81 -7.58
C THR A 194 -0.99 19.37 -6.65
N VAL A 195 0.02 18.67 -7.17
CA VAL A 195 1.10 18.08 -6.38
C VAL A 195 2.02 19.17 -5.86
N ARG A 196 2.28 19.15 -4.56
CA ARG A 196 3.14 20.08 -3.84
C ARG A 196 4.30 19.39 -3.14
N THR A 197 4.10 18.15 -2.68
CA THR A 197 5.11 17.40 -1.93
C THR A 197 5.29 16.00 -2.51
N VAL A 198 6.55 15.64 -2.78
CA VAL A 198 6.97 14.30 -3.22
C VAL A 198 7.92 13.73 -2.16
N ILE A 199 7.46 12.69 -1.47
CA ILE A 199 8.27 11.93 -0.53
C ILE A 199 8.81 10.70 -1.25
N TYR A 200 10.13 10.54 -1.36
CA TYR A 200 10.71 9.38 -2.00
C TYR A 200 11.18 8.32 -0.98
N ILE A 201 10.98 7.05 -1.33
CA ILE A 201 11.52 5.91 -0.60
C ILE A 201 12.87 5.56 -1.22
N ASP A 202 13.94 5.81 -0.47
CA ASP A 202 15.29 5.45 -0.90
C ASP A 202 15.41 3.92 -1.09
N ARG A 203 16.32 3.47 -1.95
CA ARG A 203 16.52 2.04 -2.23
C ARG A 203 17.00 1.29 -0.99
N ASN A 204 17.69 2.00 -0.09
CA ASN A 204 18.28 1.42 1.11
C ASN A 204 17.83 2.15 2.39
N HIS A 205 16.55 2.54 2.50
CA HIS A 205 16.01 3.26 3.67
C HIS A 205 16.41 2.63 5.03
N PHE A 206 16.50 1.30 5.09
CA PHE A 206 16.87 0.57 6.30
C PHE A 206 18.38 0.23 6.46
N GLN A 207 19.24 0.59 5.51
CA GLN A 207 20.68 0.46 5.73
C GLN A 207 21.20 1.65 6.53
N LEU A 208 21.88 1.37 7.63
CA LEU A 208 22.49 2.38 8.51
C LEU A 208 23.70 3.08 7.87
N GLU A 209 24.36 2.42 6.93
CA GLU A 209 25.45 2.98 6.14
C GLU A 209 24.91 3.36 4.77
N THR A 210 24.80 4.66 4.50
CA THR A 210 24.47 5.19 3.18
C THR A 210 25.62 4.86 2.22
N ASP A 211 25.58 3.72 1.52
CA ASP A 211 26.40 3.56 0.32
C ASP A 211 25.93 4.64 -0.67
N PRO A 212 26.77 5.64 -1.00
CA PRO A 212 26.40 6.72 -1.91
C PRO A 212 26.02 6.20 -3.31
N LYS A 213 26.42 4.97 -3.66
CA LYS A 213 26.07 4.33 -4.93
C LYS A 213 24.65 3.76 -4.96
N CYS A 214 24.02 3.64 -3.80
CA CYS A 214 22.68 3.08 -3.66
C CYS A 214 21.63 4.11 -3.26
N SER A 215 22.03 5.30 -2.80
CA SER A 215 21.12 6.43 -2.68
C SER A 215 20.61 6.86 -4.07
N LEU A 216 19.46 7.52 -4.11
CA LEU A 216 18.93 8.03 -5.38
C LEU A 216 19.84 9.10 -6.04
N GLY A 217 20.73 9.74 -5.27
CA GLY A 217 21.71 10.70 -5.78
C GLY A 217 21.06 11.77 -6.66
N ASP A 218 21.61 12.01 -7.86
CA ASP A 218 21.07 13.01 -8.80
C ASP A 218 19.67 12.67 -9.33
N GLN A 219 19.14 11.46 -9.13
CA GLN A 219 17.80 11.08 -9.62
C GLN A 219 16.67 11.86 -8.94
N ILE A 220 16.90 12.46 -7.77
CA ILE A 220 15.93 13.32 -7.08
C ILE A 220 16.00 14.79 -7.50
N THR A 221 16.98 15.18 -8.32
CA THR A 221 17.11 16.56 -8.83
C THR A 221 16.15 16.83 -9.99
N GLY A 222 15.93 18.10 -10.35
CA GLY A 222 15.16 18.49 -11.53
C GLY A 222 13.64 18.53 -11.36
N PHE A 223 13.15 18.44 -10.13
CA PHE A 223 11.80 18.94 -9.82
C PHE A 223 11.80 20.47 -9.83
N PRO A 224 10.68 21.12 -10.21
CA PRO A 224 10.54 22.58 -10.06
C PRO A 224 10.64 23.00 -8.59
N ASP A 225 11.14 24.21 -8.32
CA ASP A 225 11.28 24.76 -6.96
C ASP A 225 9.95 24.84 -6.19
N THR A 226 8.83 24.80 -6.90
CA THR A 226 7.48 24.75 -6.32
C THR A 226 7.12 23.40 -5.71
N ILE A 227 7.93 22.37 -5.91
CA ILE A 227 7.72 21.01 -5.40
C ILE A 227 8.70 20.74 -4.27
N GLN A 228 8.16 20.49 -3.08
CA GLN A 228 8.95 20.02 -1.95
C GLN A 228 9.29 18.55 -2.15
N VAL A 229 10.57 18.22 -2.20
CA VAL A 229 11.07 16.83 -2.31
C VAL A 229 11.72 16.43 -1.01
N LEU A 230 11.26 15.33 -0.40
CA LEU A 230 11.74 14.84 0.89
C LEU A 230 12.05 13.34 0.81
N SER A 231 13.05 12.87 1.53
CA SER A 231 13.23 11.44 1.76
C SER A 231 12.28 10.94 2.85
N MET A 232 11.92 9.66 2.79
CA MET A 232 11.22 8.97 3.89
C MET A 232 11.94 9.14 5.23
N ARG A 233 13.28 9.15 5.23
CA ARG A 233 14.10 9.32 6.44
C ARG A 233 13.95 10.70 7.06
N GLU A 234 13.97 11.77 6.26
CA GLU A 234 13.72 13.13 6.74
C GLU A 234 12.33 13.27 7.36
N VAL A 235 11.32 12.66 6.74
CA VAL A 235 9.95 12.68 7.25
C VAL A 235 9.83 11.91 8.57
N GLU A 236 10.42 10.71 8.65
CA GLU A 236 10.49 9.92 9.88
C GLU A 236 11.16 10.70 11.02
N LEU A 237 12.36 11.24 10.78
CA LEU A 237 13.12 12.02 11.77
C LEU A 237 12.36 13.25 12.25
N LYS A 238 11.73 13.99 11.33
CA LYS A 238 10.89 15.14 11.70
C LYS A 238 9.74 14.71 12.62
N GLY A 239 9.12 13.58 12.35
CA GLY A 239 8.02 13.06 13.16
C GLY A 239 8.42 12.54 14.54
N VAL A 240 9.64 12.00 14.70
CA VAL A 240 10.20 11.63 16.02
C VAL A 240 10.21 12.83 16.98
N HIS A 241 10.50 14.03 16.45
CA HIS A 241 10.57 15.27 17.23
C HIS A 241 9.23 16.00 17.36
N ARG A 242 8.12 15.40 16.91
CA ARG A 242 6.79 16.03 16.89
C ARG A 242 5.75 15.26 17.72
N SER A 243 6.14 14.89 18.93
CA SER A 243 5.22 14.24 19.89
C SER A 243 4.06 15.15 20.32
N ASP A 244 4.18 16.46 20.10
CA ASP A 244 3.13 17.47 20.27
C ASP A 244 1.95 17.31 19.29
N ILE A 245 2.16 16.64 18.14
CA ILE A 245 1.09 16.36 17.19
C ILE A 245 0.27 15.19 17.71
N ALA A 246 -0.98 15.49 18.09
CA ALA A 246 -2.00 14.49 18.34
C ALA A 246 -2.50 13.90 17.01
N LEU A 247 -2.53 12.56 16.93
CA LEU A 247 -3.08 11.85 15.78
C LEU A 247 -4.53 11.47 16.09
N GLN A 248 -5.45 11.88 15.23
CA GLN A 248 -6.86 11.54 15.36
C GLN A 248 -7.11 10.15 14.76
N THR A 249 -7.76 9.27 15.53
CA THR A 249 -8.19 7.98 15.02
C THR A 249 -9.40 8.18 14.10
N PRO A 250 -9.37 7.63 12.86
CA PRO A 250 -10.52 7.68 11.97
C PRO A 250 -11.68 6.82 12.48
N GLU A 251 -12.87 7.03 11.94
CA GLU A 251 -14.02 6.16 12.15
C GLU A 251 -13.93 4.93 11.22
N SER A 252 -14.60 3.83 11.60
CA SER A 252 -14.56 2.59 10.82
C SER A 252 -15.15 2.73 9.41
N ASP A 253 -16.04 3.71 9.21
CA ASP A 253 -16.68 4.01 7.93
C ASP A 253 -15.95 5.08 7.12
N ASP A 254 -14.86 5.65 7.64
CA ASP A 254 -14.02 6.56 6.87
C ASP A 254 -13.28 5.83 5.75
N PRO A 255 -13.05 6.48 4.59
CA PRO A 255 -12.27 5.91 3.49
C PRO A 255 -10.82 5.61 3.92
N PHE A 256 -10.43 4.35 3.84
CA PHE A 256 -9.05 3.93 4.12
C PHE A 256 -8.19 3.94 2.86
N VAL A 257 -8.71 3.39 1.75
CA VAL A 257 -7.96 3.26 0.50
C VAL A 257 -8.83 3.47 -0.73
N ILE A 258 -8.27 4.15 -1.72
CA ILE A 258 -8.77 4.27 -3.09
C ILE A 258 -7.82 3.51 -3.99
N ILE A 259 -8.29 2.39 -4.53
CA ILE A 259 -7.52 1.49 -5.39
C ILE A 259 -7.91 1.73 -6.84
N TYR A 260 -6.95 2.15 -7.66
CA TYR A 260 -7.17 2.25 -9.09
C TYR A 260 -6.93 0.92 -9.79
N THR A 261 -7.88 0.55 -10.65
CA THR A 261 -7.82 -0.68 -11.43
C THR A 261 -7.74 -0.35 -12.93
N SER A 262 -6.85 -1.03 -13.65
CA SER A 262 -6.80 -1.00 -15.11
C SER A 262 -7.95 -1.86 -15.64
N GLY A 263 -9.07 -1.22 -16.00
CA GLY A 263 -10.16 -1.90 -16.69
C GLY A 263 -9.77 -2.32 -18.11
N SER A 264 -10.57 -3.20 -18.73
CA SER A 264 -10.36 -3.64 -20.12
C SER A 264 -10.60 -2.56 -21.17
N THR A 265 -11.26 -1.45 -20.80
CA THR A 265 -11.58 -0.32 -21.69
C THR A 265 -11.64 0.98 -20.88
N GLY A 266 -10.86 1.98 -21.29
CA GLY A 266 -10.94 3.37 -20.79
C GLY A 266 -10.00 3.72 -19.62
N ALA A 267 -10.20 4.93 -19.09
CA ALA A 267 -9.44 5.45 -17.95
C ALA A 267 -9.56 4.54 -16.72
N PRO A 268 -8.51 4.46 -15.87
CA PRO A 268 -8.53 3.59 -14.70
C PRO A 268 -9.63 4.02 -13.73
N LYS A 269 -10.25 3.04 -13.06
CA LYS A 269 -11.39 3.30 -12.16
C LYS A 269 -10.97 3.18 -10.71
N ALA A 270 -11.41 4.15 -9.90
CA ALA A 270 -11.20 4.20 -8.47
C ALA A 270 -12.25 3.37 -7.72
N ALA A 271 -11.81 2.36 -6.96
CA ALA A 271 -12.62 1.65 -5.98
C ALA A 271 -12.27 2.17 -4.59
N VAL A 272 -13.25 2.68 -3.85
CA VAL A 272 -13.07 3.17 -2.48
C VAL A 272 -13.41 2.03 -1.51
N ALA A 273 -12.51 1.80 -0.55
CA ALA A 273 -12.73 0.87 0.56
C ALA A 273 -12.53 1.60 1.90
N THR A 274 -13.49 1.43 2.80
CA THR A 274 -13.42 1.96 4.17
C THR A 274 -12.54 1.09 5.06
N HIS A 275 -12.16 1.61 6.24
CA HIS A 275 -11.46 0.81 7.24
C HIS A 275 -12.20 -0.49 7.58
N ARG A 276 -13.52 -0.40 7.83
CA ARG A 276 -14.38 -1.55 8.11
C ARG A 276 -14.36 -2.56 6.96
N GLN A 277 -14.45 -2.10 5.71
CA GLN A 277 -14.40 -3.00 4.56
C GLN A 277 -13.06 -3.70 4.43
N MET A 278 -11.95 -3.01 4.70
CA MET A 278 -10.62 -3.64 4.67
C MET A 278 -10.44 -4.65 5.78
N VAL A 279 -10.77 -4.30 7.03
CA VAL A 279 -10.63 -5.23 8.16
C VAL A 279 -11.48 -6.49 7.96
N ASN A 280 -12.76 -6.32 7.63
CA ASN A 280 -13.66 -7.45 7.41
C ASN A 280 -13.31 -8.21 6.13
N GLY A 281 -12.86 -7.52 5.08
CA GLY A 281 -12.39 -8.15 3.84
C GLY A 281 -11.19 -9.06 4.10
N SER A 282 -10.20 -8.57 4.85
CA SER A 282 -9.02 -9.31 5.30
C SER A 282 -9.40 -10.51 6.17
N ALA A 283 -10.16 -10.27 7.25
CA ALA A 283 -10.57 -11.33 8.17
C ALA A 283 -11.45 -12.39 7.50
N ASN A 284 -12.52 -11.99 6.80
CA ASN A 284 -13.52 -12.93 6.27
C ASN A 284 -13.02 -13.72 5.06
N SER A 285 -12.28 -13.07 4.16
CA SER A 285 -11.78 -13.74 2.96
C SER A 285 -10.79 -14.83 3.33
N LEU A 286 -9.96 -14.60 4.36
CA LEU A 286 -8.82 -15.45 4.63
C LEU A 286 -9.06 -16.43 5.78
N LEU A 287 -9.88 -16.13 6.79
CA LEU A 287 -10.37 -17.18 7.71
C LEU A 287 -11.08 -18.29 6.93
N SER A 288 -11.86 -17.94 5.91
CA SER A 288 -12.56 -18.93 5.07
C SER A 288 -11.61 -19.77 4.21
N LEU A 289 -10.53 -19.17 3.72
CA LEU A 289 -9.56 -19.82 2.81
C LEU A 289 -8.45 -20.58 3.56
N PHE A 290 -8.07 -20.09 4.74
CA PHE A 290 -6.90 -20.53 5.50
C PHE A 290 -7.27 -21.14 6.86
N LYS A 291 -8.55 -21.32 7.20
CA LYS A 291 -8.96 -22.00 8.45
C LYS A 291 -8.20 -23.31 8.67
N ASP A 292 -8.05 -24.14 7.64
CA ASP A 292 -7.43 -25.45 7.77
C ASP A 292 -5.89 -25.37 7.86
N ILE A 293 -5.32 -24.22 7.50
CA ILE A 293 -3.88 -23.93 7.57
C ILE A 293 -3.54 -23.29 8.92
N ILE A 294 -4.38 -22.36 9.41
CA ILE A 294 -4.13 -21.56 10.62
C ILE A 294 -4.64 -22.26 11.88
N ALA A 295 -5.73 -23.05 11.79
CA ALA A 295 -6.37 -23.65 12.97
C ALA A 295 -5.54 -24.71 13.68
N ASP A 296 -4.44 -25.20 13.09
CA ASP A 296 -3.58 -26.16 13.78
C ASP A 296 -2.82 -25.52 14.95
N GLY A 297 -2.63 -24.19 14.95
CA GLY A 297 -1.98 -23.43 16.04
C GLY A 297 -0.57 -23.89 16.42
N THR A 298 -0.01 -24.86 15.68
CA THR A 298 1.24 -25.56 15.98
C THR A 298 2.40 -25.08 15.12
N ARG A 299 2.11 -24.33 14.06
CA ARG A 299 3.10 -23.88 13.09
C ARG A 299 3.21 -22.36 13.03
N SER A 300 4.44 -21.88 13.01
CA SER A 300 4.73 -20.53 12.54
C SER A 300 4.59 -20.48 11.02
N HIS A 301 3.74 -19.58 10.53
CA HIS A 301 3.59 -19.35 9.10
C HIS A 301 4.43 -18.16 8.66
N THR A 302 4.99 -18.23 7.46
CA THR A 302 5.69 -17.11 6.83
C THR A 302 5.18 -17.00 5.41
N TYR A 303 4.72 -15.81 5.07
CA TYR A 303 4.23 -15.47 3.75
C TYR A 303 5.26 -14.58 3.05
N VAL A 304 5.54 -14.91 1.79
CA VAL A 304 6.36 -14.07 0.94
C VAL A 304 5.41 -13.23 0.10
N ALA A 305 5.35 -11.93 0.37
CA ALA A 305 4.62 -10.99 -0.47
C ALA A 305 5.31 -10.87 -1.84
N PHE A 306 4.57 -11.14 -2.91
CA PHE A 306 5.11 -11.14 -4.27
C PHE A 306 4.17 -10.53 -5.31
N LEU A 307 2.89 -10.37 -5.00
CA LEU A 307 1.97 -9.65 -5.88
C LEU A 307 2.08 -8.14 -5.60
N PRO A 308 1.64 -7.29 -6.54
CA PRO A 308 1.66 -5.84 -6.33
C PRO A 308 0.74 -5.40 -5.17
N LEU A 309 1.28 -4.71 -4.17
CA LEU A 309 0.54 -4.15 -3.03
C LEU A 309 -0.51 -3.09 -3.42
N CYS A 310 -0.36 -2.49 -4.61
CA CYS A 310 -1.40 -1.64 -5.20
C CYS A 310 -2.66 -2.43 -5.64
N HIS A 311 -2.65 -3.77 -5.56
CA HIS A 311 -3.78 -4.61 -5.90
C HIS A 311 -4.48 -5.10 -4.63
N VAL A 312 -5.82 -5.04 -4.61
CA VAL A 312 -6.63 -5.36 -3.42
C VAL A 312 -6.36 -6.75 -2.86
N PHE A 313 -6.03 -7.73 -3.72
CA PHE A 313 -5.75 -9.10 -3.27
C PHE A 313 -4.51 -9.19 -2.37
N GLU A 314 -3.37 -8.62 -2.81
CA GLU A 314 -2.15 -8.62 -1.98
C GLU A 314 -2.36 -7.79 -0.72
N LEU A 315 -2.97 -6.61 -0.87
CA LEU A 315 -3.27 -5.72 0.24
C LEU A 315 -4.09 -6.42 1.32
N THR A 316 -5.12 -7.15 0.91
CA THR A 316 -6.01 -7.88 1.83
C THR A 316 -5.26 -9.01 2.55
N ILE A 317 -4.35 -9.71 1.85
CA ILE A 317 -3.53 -10.79 2.41
C ILE A 317 -2.50 -10.27 3.40
N GLU A 318 -1.73 -9.25 3.04
CA GLU A 318 -0.72 -8.69 3.94
C GLU A 318 -1.35 -8.13 5.21
N PHE A 319 -2.45 -7.38 5.09
CA PHE A 319 -3.15 -6.87 6.28
C PHE A 319 -3.72 -8.00 7.13
N PHE A 320 -4.26 -9.07 6.54
CA PHE A 320 -4.74 -10.21 7.31
C PHE A 320 -3.63 -10.97 8.03
N LEU A 321 -2.53 -11.27 7.35
CA LEU A 321 -1.42 -12.02 7.97
C LEU A 321 -0.66 -11.20 9.00
N TYR A 322 -0.80 -9.88 8.93
CA TYR A 322 -0.35 -8.97 9.96
C TYR A 322 -1.26 -8.98 11.20
N TYR A 323 -2.55 -9.33 11.04
CA TYR A 323 -3.55 -9.40 12.11
C TYR A 323 -3.60 -10.77 12.79
#